data_AF-A0A935RXC0-F1
#
_entry.id   AF-A0A935RXC0-F1
#
_cell.length_a   1.000
_cell.length_b   1.000
_cell.length_c   1.000
_cell.angle_alpha   90.00
_cell.angle_beta   90.00
_cell.angle_gamma   90.00
#
_symmetry.space_group_name_H-M   'P 1'
#
loop_
_entity.id
_entity.type
_entity.pdbx_description
1 polymer ?
#
loop_
_entity_poly.entity_id
_entity_poly.type
_entity_poly.pdbx_seq_one_letter_code
_entity_poly.pdbx_strand_id
1 'polypeptide(L)'
;MSILKISSLSAGIMMMLFLMSSCNSTRYLEKDQSLLKRTKIIFKNEKSVENKKSLEAELATFIDQKPNEKLLFFIPKEWLYLTNNQPDDNAWYKKGIKSLGDPPVIYSESASKKIAGNMENHLKFKKGFYKAKVDFIVEEKKSIQGWSDSHGSDVWESNISKVTYIVSLGDRFKVKNVRYESQDKKLLTFVESLQENAFVKRRLH
;
A
#
# COMPACT_ATOMS: atom_id res chain seq x y z
N MET A 1 32.40 -24.49 36.87
CA MET A 1 32.36 -23.15 36.24
C MET A 1 31.60 -23.13 34.90
N SER A 2 30.60 -24.02 34.72
CA SER A 2 29.90 -24.21 33.44
C SER A 2 28.39 -23.90 33.56
N ILE A 3 27.81 -24.06 34.74
CA ILE A 3 26.38 -23.80 35.04
C ILE A 3 26.10 -22.28 35.11
N LEU A 4 27.02 -21.49 35.67
CA LEU A 4 26.95 -20.01 35.74
C LEU A 4 27.09 -19.32 34.37
N LYS A 5 27.74 -19.97 33.39
CA LYS A 5 27.85 -19.43 32.02
C LYS A 5 26.57 -19.69 31.20
N ILE A 6 25.87 -20.79 31.46
CA ILE A 6 24.60 -21.12 30.79
C ILE A 6 23.47 -20.22 31.31
N SER A 7 23.44 -19.91 32.60
CA SER A 7 22.44 -18.99 33.20
C SER A 7 22.61 -17.53 32.79
N SER A 8 23.83 -17.07 32.55
CA SER A 8 24.11 -15.72 32.05
C SER A 8 23.84 -15.58 30.55
N LEU A 9 24.09 -16.62 29.74
CA LEU A 9 23.72 -16.65 28.33
C LEU A 9 22.19 -16.67 28.14
N SER A 10 21.47 -17.46 28.94
CA SER A 10 20.00 -17.52 28.89
C SER A 10 19.35 -16.21 29.37
N ALA A 11 19.90 -15.58 30.42
CA ALA A 11 19.47 -14.25 30.86
C ALA A 11 19.69 -13.18 29.80
N GLY A 12 20.84 -13.21 29.10
CA GLY A 12 21.13 -12.29 27.99
C GLY A 12 20.17 -12.47 26.80
N ILE A 13 19.85 -13.72 26.44
CA ILE A 13 18.86 -14.04 25.40
C ILE A 13 17.46 -13.58 25.80
N MET A 14 17.07 -13.81 27.06
CA MET A 14 15.76 -13.39 27.57
C MET A 14 15.62 -11.86 27.61
N MET A 15 16.68 -11.14 27.97
CA MET A 15 16.73 -9.68 27.94
C MET A 15 16.70 -9.14 26.50
N MET A 16 17.41 -9.77 25.57
CA MET A 16 17.36 -9.41 24.15
C MET A 16 15.96 -9.63 23.54
N LEU A 17 15.30 -10.75 23.88
CA LEU A 17 13.92 -11.03 23.46
C LEU A 17 12.94 -10.00 24.01
N PHE A 18 13.14 -9.55 25.27
CA PHE A 18 12.33 -8.49 25.89
C PHE A 18 12.47 -7.14 25.17
N LEU A 19 13.69 -6.79 24.75
CA LEU A 19 13.95 -5.56 23.99
C LEU A 19 13.31 -5.60 22.60
N MET A 20 13.26 -6.77 21.95
CA MET A 20 12.65 -6.92 20.61
C MET A 20 11.11 -6.84 20.63
N SER A 21 10.46 -7.20 21.73
CA SER A 21 9.00 -7.10 21.88
C SER A 21 8.49 -5.67 22.13
N SER A 22 9.39 -4.69 22.34
CA SER A 22 9.02 -3.30 22.62
C SER A 22 8.70 -2.45 21.37
N CYS A 23 8.96 -2.98 20.17
CA CYS A 23 8.78 -2.27 18.90
C CYS A 23 7.30 -2.18 18.48
N ASN A 24 6.48 -1.48 19.26
CA ASN A 24 5.08 -1.20 18.91
C ASN A 24 4.80 0.28 18.70
N SER A 25 4.61 0.65 17.43
CA SER A 25 4.32 2.01 16.99
C SER A 25 2.92 2.47 17.36
N THR A 26 1.95 1.55 17.50
CA THR A 26 0.54 1.93 17.77
C THR A 26 0.34 2.54 19.14
N ARG A 27 1.27 2.32 20.07
CA ARG A 27 1.29 2.93 21.41
C ARG A 27 1.31 4.47 21.36
N TYR A 28 1.90 5.05 20.33
CA TYR A 28 2.05 6.49 20.18
C TYR A 28 0.97 7.12 19.31
N LEU A 29 -0.04 6.35 18.89
CA LEU A 29 -1.13 6.83 18.06
C LEU A 29 -2.32 7.28 18.90
N GLU A 30 -3.11 8.20 18.36
CA GLU A 30 -4.38 8.61 18.97
C GLU A 30 -5.41 7.48 18.91
N LYS A 31 -6.40 7.51 19.80
CA LYS A 31 -7.36 6.40 19.98
C LYS A 31 -8.20 6.08 18.74
N ASP A 32 -8.46 7.08 17.91
CA ASP A 32 -9.22 6.99 16.67
C ASP A 32 -8.35 6.71 15.44
N GLN A 33 -7.02 6.77 15.58
CA GLN A 33 -6.08 6.48 14.52
C GLN A 33 -5.79 4.98 14.41
N SER A 34 -5.55 4.52 13.18
CA SER A 34 -5.08 3.16 12.92
C SER A 34 -3.89 3.16 11.99
N LEU A 35 -2.90 2.33 12.32
CA LEU A 35 -1.68 2.21 11.54
C LEU A 35 -1.94 1.32 10.31
N LEU A 36 -1.68 1.84 9.11
CA LEU A 36 -1.79 1.07 7.88
C LEU A 36 -0.60 0.11 7.77
N LYS A 37 -0.85 -1.18 8.04
CA LYS A 37 0.21 -2.22 8.01
C LYS A 37 0.33 -2.97 6.70
N ARG A 38 -0.72 -2.97 5.88
CA ARG A 38 -0.74 -3.75 4.64
C ARG A 38 -1.72 -3.17 3.64
N THR A 39 -1.28 -3.14 2.39
CA THR A 39 -2.13 -2.85 1.24
C THR A 39 -1.98 -3.98 0.22
N LYS A 40 -3.09 -4.45 -0.35
CA LYS A 40 -3.12 -5.53 -1.35
C LYS A 40 -4.04 -5.19 -2.50
N ILE A 41 -3.78 -5.77 -3.67
CA ILE A 41 -4.67 -5.75 -4.83
C ILE A 41 -5.04 -7.20 -5.15
N ILE A 42 -6.33 -7.49 -5.34
CA ILE A 42 -6.85 -8.81 -5.70
C ILE A 42 -7.75 -8.66 -6.92
N PHE A 43 -7.65 -9.58 -7.88
CA PHE A 43 -8.49 -9.60 -9.07
C PHE A 43 -9.58 -10.68 -8.94
N LYS A 44 -10.86 -10.34 -9.12
CA LYS A 44 -11.96 -11.31 -8.96
C LYS A 44 -11.89 -12.48 -9.96
N ASN A 45 -11.43 -12.24 -11.19
CA ASN A 45 -11.33 -13.26 -12.25
C ASN A 45 -9.87 -13.43 -12.70
N GLU A 46 -9.07 -14.13 -11.90
CA GLU A 46 -7.62 -14.20 -12.10
C GLU A 46 -7.19 -14.87 -13.41
N LYS A 47 -8.00 -15.79 -13.95
CA LYS A 47 -7.67 -16.58 -15.14
C LYS A 47 -7.83 -15.81 -16.46
N SER A 48 -8.52 -14.68 -16.45
CA SER A 48 -8.91 -13.93 -17.65
C SER A 48 -8.00 -12.72 -17.95
N VAL A 49 -7.02 -12.45 -17.08
CA VAL A 49 -6.21 -11.23 -17.15
C VAL A 49 -4.88 -11.50 -17.83
N GLU A 50 -4.81 -11.19 -19.12
CA GLU A 50 -3.51 -11.12 -19.82
C GLU A 50 -2.57 -10.16 -19.08
N ASN A 51 -1.33 -10.59 -18.81
CA ASN A 51 -0.30 -9.80 -18.14
C ASN A 51 -0.69 -9.28 -16.73
N LYS A 52 -1.42 -10.07 -15.93
CA LYS A 52 -1.84 -9.74 -14.55
C LYS A 52 -0.76 -9.03 -13.72
N LYS A 53 0.47 -9.57 -13.67
CA LYS A 53 1.56 -8.99 -12.86
C LYS A 53 1.93 -7.56 -13.27
N SER A 54 1.96 -7.30 -14.58
CA SER A 54 2.24 -5.97 -15.12
C SER A 54 1.12 -5.00 -14.77
N LEU A 55 -0.13 -5.43 -14.93
CA LEU A 55 -1.30 -4.63 -14.56
C LEU A 55 -1.35 -4.35 -13.04
N GLU A 56 -1.05 -5.35 -12.21
CA GLU A 56 -0.99 -5.19 -10.75
C GLU A 56 0.10 -4.19 -10.34
N ALA A 57 1.29 -4.27 -10.93
CA ALA A 57 2.37 -3.32 -10.68
C ALA A 57 1.98 -1.89 -11.09
N GLU A 58 1.31 -1.74 -12.23
CA GLU A 58 0.80 -0.45 -12.69
C GLU A 58 -0.28 0.10 -11.75
N LEU A 59 -1.23 -0.72 -11.32
CA LEU A 59 -2.25 -0.30 -10.36
C LEU A 59 -1.64 0.05 -8.99
N ALA A 60 -0.60 -0.67 -8.56
CA ALA A 60 0.09 -0.39 -7.31
C ALA A 60 0.76 1.00 -7.29
N THR A 61 1.02 1.61 -8.46
CA THR A 61 1.53 3.00 -8.53
C THR A 61 0.53 4.04 -8.01
N PHE A 62 -0.78 3.74 -8.03
CA PHE A 62 -1.80 4.62 -7.47
C PHE A 62 -1.87 4.58 -5.94
N ILE A 63 -1.26 3.59 -5.29
CA ILE A 63 -1.25 3.47 -3.83
C ILE A 63 -0.19 4.44 -3.29
N ASP A 64 -0.63 5.62 -2.88
CA ASP A 64 0.18 6.64 -2.23
C ASP A 64 0.42 6.32 -0.73
N GLN A 65 -0.58 5.75 -0.06
CA GLN A 65 -0.46 5.25 1.32
C GLN A 65 0.20 3.87 1.37
N LYS A 66 1.53 3.86 1.31
CA LYS A 66 2.33 2.64 1.43
C LYS A 66 2.65 2.36 2.90
N PRO A 67 2.40 1.16 3.42
CA PRO A 67 2.85 0.79 4.76
C PRO A 67 4.34 1.07 4.93
N ASN A 68 4.73 1.59 6.10
CA ASN A 68 6.13 1.84 6.42
C ASN A 68 6.97 0.57 6.29
N GLU A 69 8.17 0.74 5.75
CA GLU A 69 9.14 -0.34 5.68
C GLU A 69 9.74 -0.64 7.05
N LYS A 70 10.33 -1.83 7.17
CA LYS A 70 11.16 -2.16 8.31
C LYS A 70 12.62 -1.84 8.00
N LEU A 71 13.29 -1.18 8.93
CA LEU A 71 14.74 -1.10 8.98
C LEU A 71 15.30 -2.45 9.47
N LEU A 72 16.33 -2.96 8.79
CA LEU A 72 17.06 -4.20 9.18
C LEU A 72 16.11 -5.35 9.59
N PHE A 73 15.22 -5.78 8.69
CA PHE A 73 14.26 -6.90 8.81
C PHE A 73 13.20 -6.84 9.92
N PHE A 74 13.48 -6.28 11.10
CA PHE A 74 12.60 -6.37 12.27
C PHE A 74 12.19 -5.02 12.85
N ILE A 75 12.95 -3.94 12.65
CA ILE A 75 12.67 -2.65 13.29
C ILE A 75 11.69 -1.84 12.44
N PRO A 76 10.46 -1.55 12.88
CA PRO A 76 9.56 -0.67 12.13
C PRO A 76 10.13 0.76 12.07
N LYS A 77 10.29 1.34 10.87
CA LYS A 77 10.81 2.71 10.72
C LYS A 77 9.93 3.75 11.42
N GLU A 78 8.63 3.52 11.44
CA GLU A 78 7.66 4.38 12.12
C GLU A 78 7.78 4.33 13.64
N TRP A 79 8.21 3.20 14.20
CA TRP A 79 8.50 3.13 15.64
C TRP A 79 9.72 4.00 15.99
N LEU A 80 10.78 3.95 15.16
CA LEU A 80 11.97 4.79 15.32
C LEU A 80 11.64 6.28 15.22
N TYR A 81 10.73 6.65 14.32
CA TYR A 81 10.27 8.04 14.22
C TYR A 81 9.53 8.48 15.49
N LEU A 82 8.56 7.70 15.95
CA LEU A 82 7.69 8.08 17.07
C LEU A 82 8.44 8.15 18.40
N THR A 83 9.34 7.20 18.68
CA THR A 83 10.12 7.17 19.93
C THR A 83 11.15 8.31 20.02
N ASN A 84 11.64 8.81 18.88
CA ASN A 84 12.64 9.89 18.83
C ASN A 84 12.03 11.29 18.67
N ASN A 85 10.71 11.40 18.55
CA ASN A 85 9.98 12.67 18.44
C ASN A 85 9.18 13.03 19.69
N GLN A 86 9.46 12.39 20.83
CA GLN A 86 8.81 12.70 22.09
C GLN A 86 9.30 14.07 22.64
N PRO A 87 8.42 14.93 23.18
CA PRO A 87 8.74 16.31 23.56
C PRO A 87 9.85 16.47 24.61
N ASP A 88 9.96 15.51 25.53
CA ASP A 88 10.78 15.63 26.74
C ASP A 88 12.17 14.98 26.65
N ASP A 89 12.60 14.54 25.46
CA ASP A 89 13.84 13.78 25.31
C ASP A 89 14.88 14.48 24.42
N ASN A 90 15.83 15.16 25.08
CA ASN A 90 16.86 16.02 24.47
C ASN A 90 18.21 15.32 24.22
N ALA A 91 18.22 13.99 24.05
CA ALA A 91 19.48 13.27 23.88
C ALA A 91 20.18 13.57 22.52
N TRP A 92 21.47 13.88 22.57
CA TRP A 92 22.27 14.35 21.41
C TRP A 92 22.33 13.35 20.25
N TYR A 93 22.27 12.05 20.51
CA TYR A 93 22.31 10.99 19.51
C TYR A 93 21.00 10.83 18.72
N LYS A 94 19.88 11.40 19.20
CA LYS A 94 18.57 11.27 18.55
C LYS A 94 18.49 11.93 17.17
N LYS A 95 19.31 12.97 16.92
CA LYS A 95 19.35 13.64 15.61
C LYS A 95 19.78 12.69 14.49
N GLY A 96 20.74 11.80 14.75
CA GLY A 96 21.22 10.83 13.76
C GLY A 96 20.31 9.60 13.60
N ILE A 97 19.56 9.23 14.65
CA ILE A 97 18.62 8.09 14.60
C ILE A 97 17.29 8.50 13.96
N LYS A 98 16.85 9.75 14.15
CA LYS A 98 15.61 10.29 13.57
C LYS A 98 15.59 10.23 12.04
N SER A 99 16.75 10.39 11.38
CA SER A 99 16.84 10.28 9.92
C SER A 99 16.65 8.84 9.40
N LEU A 100 16.66 7.84 10.27
CA LEU A 100 16.44 6.43 9.91
C LEU A 100 14.97 5.99 10.03
N GLY A 101 14.12 6.85 10.61
CA GLY A 101 12.69 6.60 10.80
C GLY A 101 11.82 7.41 9.83
N ASP A 102 10.66 6.85 9.51
CA ASP A 102 9.65 7.48 8.65
C ASP A 102 8.39 7.77 9.47
N PRO A 103 7.62 8.84 9.20
CA PRO A 103 6.36 9.08 9.90
C PRO A 103 5.37 7.92 9.71
N PRO A 104 4.52 7.60 10.71
CA PRO A 104 3.56 6.52 10.58
C PRO A 104 2.52 6.82 9.50
N VAL A 105 2.24 5.84 8.64
CA VAL A 105 1.16 5.95 7.66
C VAL A 105 -0.16 5.57 8.31
N ILE A 106 -0.96 6.59 8.60
CA ILE A 106 -2.30 6.44 9.18
C ILE A 106 -3.31 6.16 8.07
N TYR A 107 -4.19 5.18 8.31
CA TYR A 107 -5.25 4.85 7.36
C TYR A 107 -6.20 6.03 7.15
N SER A 108 -6.57 6.28 5.88
CA SER A 108 -7.62 7.24 5.54
C SER A 108 -8.59 6.65 4.52
N GLU A 109 -9.87 6.59 4.89
CA GLU A 109 -10.92 6.12 4.00
C GLU A 109 -11.07 7.01 2.75
N SER A 110 -10.94 8.33 2.90
CA SER A 110 -11.05 9.26 1.78
C SER A 110 -9.92 9.06 0.76
N ALA A 111 -8.71 8.77 1.24
CA ALA A 111 -7.58 8.40 0.38
C ALA A 111 -7.85 7.06 -0.32
N SER A 112 -8.31 6.02 0.38
CA SER A 112 -8.65 4.74 -0.24
C SER A 112 -9.73 4.86 -1.32
N LYS A 113 -10.77 5.69 -1.09
CA LYS A 113 -11.79 6.00 -2.10
C LYS A 113 -11.17 6.64 -3.35
N LYS A 114 -10.28 7.61 -3.16
CA LYS A 114 -9.56 8.27 -4.27
C LYS A 114 -8.67 7.29 -5.04
N ILE A 115 -7.92 6.44 -4.34
CA ILE A 115 -7.05 5.42 -4.94
C ILE A 115 -7.90 4.45 -5.79
N ALA A 116 -8.99 3.92 -5.22
CA ALA A 116 -9.89 3.02 -5.93
C ALA A 116 -10.48 3.68 -7.19
N GLY A 117 -10.95 4.92 -7.08
CA GLY A 117 -11.46 5.69 -8.23
C GLY A 117 -10.40 5.93 -9.31
N ASN A 118 -9.15 6.22 -8.92
CA ASN A 118 -8.05 6.39 -9.86
C ASN A 118 -7.70 5.09 -10.60
N MET A 119 -7.62 3.98 -9.88
CA MET A 119 -7.43 2.65 -10.48
C MET A 119 -8.55 2.32 -11.46
N GLU A 120 -9.81 2.54 -11.07
CA GLU A 120 -10.97 2.30 -11.92
C GLU A 120 -10.94 3.14 -13.19
N ASN A 121 -10.69 4.45 -13.06
CA ASN A 121 -10.58 5.37 -14.19
C ASN A 121 -9.44 4.97 -15.14
N HIS A 122 -8.29 4.58 -14.60
CA HIS A 122 -7.18 4.11 -15.40
C HIS A 122 -7.57 2.85 -16.20
N LEU A 123 -8.22 1.89 -15.57
CA LEU A 123 -8.68 0.66 -16.22
C LEU A 123 -9.68 0.95 -17.36
N LYS A 124 -10.65 1.84 -17.10
CA LYS A 124 -11.67 2.22 -18.08
C LYS A 124 -11.09 3.02 -19.24
N PHE A 125 -10.39 4.11 -18.95
CA PHE A 125 -10.03 5.10 -19.95
C PHE A 125 -8.67 4.86 -20.61
N LYS A 126 -7.80 4.04 -20.02
CA LYS A 126 -6.45 3.77 -20.56
C LYS A 126 -6.21 2.30 -20.92
N LYS A 127 -6.94 1.34 -20.32
CA LYS A 127 -6.71 -0.10 -20.56
C LYS A 127 -7.81 -0.78 -21.37
N GLY A 128 -8.94 -0.11 -21.59
CA GLY A 128 -10.06 -0.62 -22.39
C GLY A 128 -10.97 -1.58 -21.62
N PHE A 129 -10.90 -1.58 -20.27
CA PHE A 129 -11.81 -2.33 -19.40
C PHE A 129 -12.97 -1.41 -18.99
N TYR A 130 -13.86 -1.07 -19.93
CA TYR A 130 -14.90 -0.05 -19.70
C TYR A 130 -15.90 -0.43 -18.60
N LYS A 131 -16.06 -1.73 -18.32
CA LYS A 131 -16.92 -2.25 -17.24
C LYS A 131 -16.16 -2.48 -15.93
N ALA A 132 -14.92 -2.02 -15.82
CA ALA A 132 -14.13 -2.22 -14.62
C ALA A 132 -14.79 -1.59 -13.39
N LYS A 133 -14.60 -2.23 -12.24
CA LYS A 133 -14.95 -1.71 -10.92
C LYS A 133 -13.81 -2.00 -9.95
N VAL A 134 -13.49 -1.02 -9.11
CA VAL A 134 -12.50 -1.21 -8.04
C VAL A 134 -13.16 -0.89 -6.72
N ASP A 135 -13.41 -1.93 -5.93
CA ASP A 135 -13.89 -1.81 -4.56
C ASP A 135 -12.70 -1.95 -3.59
N PHE A 136 -12.89 -1.67 -2.31
CA PHE A 136 -11.90 -2.00 -1.30
C PHE A 136 -12.54 -2.50 -0.01
N ILE A 137 -11.83 -3.38 0.69
CA ILE A 137 -12.18 -3.87 2.02
C ILE A 137 -11.11 -3.40 3.00
N VAL A 138 -11.55 -2.98 4.18
CA VAL A 138 -10.69 -2.60 5.29
C VAL A 138 -10.84 -3.64 6.39
N GLU A 139 -9.74 -4.31 6.73
CA GLU A 139 -9.66 -5.15 7.92
C GLU A 139 -9.07 -4.33 9.06
N GLU A 140 -9.87 -4.04 10.07
CA GLU A 140 -9.41 -3.42 11.30
C GLU A 140 -9.13 -4.47 12.36
N LYS A 141 -7.95 -4.42 12.96
CA LYS A 141 -7.60 -5.19 14.14
C LYS A 141 -7.37 -4.22 15.30
N LYS A 142 -8.33 -4.21 16.23
CA LYS A 142 -8.21 -3.52 17.51
C LYS A 142 -7.79 -4.54 18.57
N SER A 143 -6.83 -4.16 19.39
CA SER A 143 -6.31 -5.02 20.47
C SER A 143 -5.79 -4.16 21.60
N ILE A 144 -5.93 -4.63 22.83
CA ILE A 144 -5.25 -4.04 23.98
C ILE A 144 -3.88 -4.72 24.10
N GLN A 145 -2.82 -3.91 24.20
CA GLN A 145 -1.45 -4.39 24.38
C GLN A 145 -0.84 -3.74 25.61
N GLY A 146 0.06 -4.44 26.27
CA GLY A 146 0.65 -3.95 27.50
C GLY A 146 1.56 -4.95 28.16
N TRP A 147 2.24 -4.47 29.20
CA TRP A 147 3.04 -5.27 30.10
C TRP A 147 2.56 -5.03 31.52
N SER A 148 2.54 -6.09 32.32
CA SER A 148 2.24 -6.01 33.74
C SER A 148 3.42 -6.58 34.51
N ASP A 149 3.81 -5.90 35.58
CA ASP A 149 4.78 -6.37 36.54
C ASP A 149 4.21 -6.26 37.97
N SER A 150 5.02 -6.55 38.98
CA SER A 150 4.61 -6.50 40.38
C SER A 150 4.32 -5.07 40.89
N HIS A 151 4.64 -4.04 40.12
CA HIS A 151 4.54 -2.63 40.50
C HIS A 151 3.49 -1.88 39.68
N GLY A 152 2.99 -2.44 38.59
CA GLY A 152 1.89 -1.86 37.83
C GLY A 152 1.66 -2.51 36.47
N SER A 153 0.75 -1.90 35.71
CA SER A 153 0.43 -2.29 34.33
C SER A 153 0.52 -1.08 33.42
N ASP A 154 1.21 -1.24 32.29
CA ASP A 154 1.31 -0.25 31.23
C ASP A 154 0.59 -0.80 30.00
N VAL A 155 -0.54 -0.18 29.64
CA VAL A 155 -1.50 -0.72 28.68
C VAL A 155 -1.94 0.36 27.70
N TRP A 156 -2.03 0.03 26.42
CA TRP A 156 -2.51 0.91 25.37
C TRP A 156 -3.43 0.19 24.38
N GLU A 157 -4.27 0.97 23.72
CA GLU A 157 -5.08 0.52 22.58
C GLU A 157 -4.21 0.48 21.32
N SER A 158 -4.22 -0.65 20.63
CA SER A 158 -3.49 -0.85 19.39
C SER A 158 -4.46 -1.09 18.24
N ASN A 159 -4.54 -0.12 17.34
CA ASN A 159 -5.37 -0.16 16.14
C ASN A 159 -4.52 -0.32 14.89
N ILE A 160 -4.82 -1.34 14.09
CA ILE A 160 -4.14 -1.63 12.83
C ILE A 160 -5.18 -1.80 11.73
N SER A 161 -4.94 -1.16 10.59
CA SER A 161 -5.76 -1.35 9.39
C SER A 161 -4.97 -2.05 8.29
N LYS A 162 -5.66 -2.88 7.51
CA LYS A 162 -5.17 -3.46 6.26
C LYS A 162 -6.20 -3.21 5.18
N VAL A 163 -5.75 -2.73 4.03
CA VAL A 163 -6.62 -2.41 2.90
C VAL A 163 -6.40 -3.41 1.78
N THR A 164 -7.49 -3.96 1.24
CA THR A 164 -7.46 -4.84 0.08
C THR A 164 -8.34 -4.24 -1.01
N TYR A 165 -7.72 -3.78 -2.10
CA TYR A 165 -8.42 -3.33 -3.31
C TYR A 165 -8.84 -4.55 -4.13
N ILE A 166 -10.12 -4.62 -4.48
CA ILE A 166 -10.72 -5.71 -5.23
C ILE A 166 -11.07 -5.20 -6.61
N VAL A 167 -10.33 -5.69 -7.60
CA VAL A 167 -10.45 -5.28 -9.00
C VAL A 167 -11.30 -6.29 -9.75
N SER A 168 -12.39 -5.80 -10.34
CA SER A 168 -13.18 -6.51 -11.34
C SER A 168 -13.01 -5.82 -12.69
N LEU A 169 -12.54 -6.53 -13.72
CA LEU A 169 -12.20 -5.92 -15.00
C LEU A 169 -13.37 -5.94 -16.00
N GLY A 170 -14.16 -7.01 -16.02
CA GLY A 170 -15.03 -7.32 -17.15
C GLY A 170 -14.22 -7.60 -18.43
N ASP A 171 -14.85 -7.46 -19.59
CA ASP A 171 -14.21 -7.69 -20.88
C ASP A 171 -13.29 -6.53 -21.28
N ARG A 172 -12.18 -6.89 -21.95
CA ARG A 172 -11.30 -5.90 -22.58
C ARG A 172 -11.76 -5.61 -24.00
N PHE A 173 -12.05 -4.35 -24.27
CA PHE A 173 -12.45 -3.90 -25.60
C PHE A 173 -11.23 -3.46 -26.41
N LYS A 174 -11.21 -3.77 -27.70
CA LYS A 174 -10.20 -3.33 -28.67
C LYS A 174 -10.89 -2.47 -29.73
N VAL A 175 -10.21 -1.44 -30.21
CA VAL A 175 -10.72 -0.61 -31.31
C VAL A 175 -10.77 -1.46 -32.57
N LYS A 176 -11.97 -1.64 -33.14
CA LYS A 176 -12.18 -2.42 -34.37
C LYS A 176 -12.02 -1.57 -35.62
N ASN A 177 -12.55 -0.34 -35.61
CA ASN A 177 -12.52 0.56 -36.76
C ASN A 177 -12.53 2.02 -36.26
N VAL A 178 -11.89 2.90 -37.02
CA VAL A 178 -11.92 4.35 -36.84
C VAL A 178 -12.50 4.94 -38.12
N ARG A 179 -13.56 5.73 -37.98
CA ARG A 179 -14.21 6.45 -39.07
C ARG A 179 -13.98 7.94 -38.88
N TYR A 180 -13.72 8.63 -39.98
CA TYR A 180 -13.54 10.07 -40.01
C TYR A 180 -14.73 10.69 -40.73
N GLU A 181 -15.24 11.80 -40.21
CA GLU A 181 -16.35 12.55 -40.79
C GLU A 181 -15.92 14.02 -40.89
N SER A 182 -16.06 14.60 -42.08
CA SER A 182 -15.71 16.00 -42.35
C SER A 182 -16.61 16.58 -43.44
N GLN A 183 -16.98 17.85 -43.30
CA GLN A 183 -17.67 18.60 -44.36
C GLN A 183 -16.72 18.91 -45.53
N ASP A 184 -15.43 19.07 -45.25
CA ASP A 184 -14.40 19.22 -46.28
C ASP A 184 -14.02 17.85 -46.84
N LYS A 185 -14.55 17.56 -48.04
CA LYS A 185 -14.29 16.31 -48.76
C LYS A 185 -12.82 16.15 -49.13
N LYS A 186 -12.07 17.22 -49.40
CA LYS A 186 -10.64 17.14 -49.77
C LYS A 186 -9.82 16.69 -48.57
N LEU A 187 -10.09 17.25 -47.39
CA LEU A 187 -9.46 16.81 -46.15
C LEU A 187 -9.82 15.37 -45.80
N LEU A 188 -11.09 14.98 -46.00
CA LEU A 188 -11.50 13.60 -45.75
C LEU A 188 -10.75 12.61 -46.64
N THR A 189 -10.69 12.87 -47.95
CA THR A 189 -9.94 12.03 -48.91
C THR A 189 -8.45 11.98 -48.56
N PHE A 190 -7.85 13.10 -48.14
CA PHE A 190 -6.46 13.13 -47.68
C PHE A 190 -6.27 12.22 -46.45
N VAL A 191 -7.10 12.33 -45.43
CA VAL A 191 -7.02 11.48 -44.22
C VAL A 191 -7.24 10.00 -44.56
N GLU A 192 -8.20 9.69 -45.42
CA GLU A 192 -8.45 8.31 -45.87
C GLU A 192 -7.28 7.75 -46.68
N SER A 193 -6.59 8.57 -47.47
CA SER A 193 -5.38 8.14 -48.20
C SER A 193 -4.23 7.73 -47.28
N LEU A 194 -4.15 8.31 -46.08
CA LEU A 194 -3.14 7.97 -45.08
C LEU A 194 -3.50 6.71 -44.27
N GLN A 195 -4.72 6.19 -44.41
CA GLN A 195 -5.22 5.08 -43.61
C GLN A 195 -4.48 3.77 -43.83
N GLU A 196 -3.80 3.59 -44.97
CA GLU A 196 -2.94 2.42 -45.22
C GLU A 196 -1.79 2.29 -44.22
N ASN A 197 -1.29 3.42 -43.71
CA ASN A 197 -0.20 3.49 -42.74
C ASN A 197 -0.69 3.51 -41.28
N ALA A 198 -2.01 3.42 -41.04
CA ALA A 198 -2.57 3.52 -39.70
C ALA A 198 -2.36 2.23 -38.88
N PHE A 199 -2.11 2.39 -37.58
CA PHE A 199 -2.00 1.25 -36.64
C PHE A 199 -3.30 0.44 -36.54
N VAL A 200 -4.46 1.10 -36.66
CA VAL A 200 -5.77 0.44 -36.69
C VAL A 200 -6.18 0.26 -38.15
N LYS A 201 -5.94 -0.94 -38.68
CA LYS A 201 -6.32 -1.28 -40.05
C LYS A 201 -7.83 -1.40 -40.20
N ARG A 202 -8.39 -0.83 -41.27
CA ARG A 202 -9.78 -1.03 -41.68
C ARG A 202 -9.95 -2.50 -42.10
N ARG A 203 -10.68 -3.31 -41.32
CA ARG A 203 -11.11 -4.64 -41.80
C ARG A 203 -12.25 -4.45 -42.78
N LEU A 204 -11.99 -4.68 -44.06
CA LEU A 204 -13.05 -4.91 -45.06
C LEU A 204 -13.70 -6.25 -44.73
N HIS A 205 -15.04 -6.26 -44.71
CA HIS A 205 -15.82 -7.45 -44.42
C HIS A 205 -15.65 -8.51 -45.50
#